data_AF-A0A6J8DF22-F1
#
_entry.id   AF-A0A6J8DF22-F1
#
_cell.length_a   1.000
_cell.length_b   1.000
_cell.length_c   1.000
_cell.angle_alpha   90.00
_cell.angle_beta   90.00
_cell.angle_gamma   90.00
#
_symmetry.space_group_name_H-M   'P 1'
#
loop_
_entity.id
_entity.type
_entity.pdbx_description
1 polymer ?
#
loop_
_entity_poly.entity_id
_entity_poly.type
_entity_poly.pdbx_seq_one_letter_code
_entity_poly.pdbx_strand_id
1 'polypeptide(L)'
;MNQRTFERLKPFFVRAASPKDRLTCCCRYHVEAKSLFLKCMEFRKKHIHPQLSEEEKNKFPVYEHLTDIAVATLCGKDTTNDCFNKACLDRKCTECGVRLLDFSDQELSDHPEAPTVSWEKCEYITVHNKRKLTLVRKCSKPYEMFAHFKHVLDHFAGHQFRAYWQNAQLKSLKENLPQNNCIVIHDYSENYACKERVEVQSTYFQRTEVTIHVSIIYRNSVLELDGVESFPDDPCIITEHFFVISSDEKHDQCFTSKVQSLVKEYLDSISYNVNVFHEFTDGCTVQYKSRNCFDTINRNSVKAYKPIPGIRSLHQVLNSEQKKLTVRYLSCYSCEECVNGNYNMCTNNAIGRKEVVPIRPDDKGTIDDDENDNEYTMSDLIVEGTVLALYTDEENAEFYLLRASSCPEKLRTSEVDDWGVSFRKNTKIIRGQYFKSDLNRSELSYKLIRRNQAIVPEASVIYISPQLRVNSRFALTLPETVHLDILSVLDEMES
;
A
#
# COMPACT_ATOMS: atom_id res chain seq x y z
N MET A 1 -33.15 -8.75 5.53
CA MET A 1 -33.68 -7.60 6.31
C MET A 1 -33.69 -6.38 5.40
N ASN A 2 -34.78 -5.63 5.31
CA ASN A 2 -34.77 -4.36 4.58
C ASN A 2 -33.99 -3.29 5.38
N GLN A 3 -33.36 -2.34 4.70
CA GLN A 3 -32.55 -1.28 5.32
C GLN A 3 -33.32 -0.51 6.41
N ARG A 4 -34.62 -0.28 6.20
CA ARG A 4 -35.53 0.34 7.19
C ARG A 4 -35.67 -0.47 8.48
N THR A 5 -35.60 -1.80 8.43
CA THR A 5 -35.67 -2.67 9.61
C THR A 5 -34.35 -2.65 10.37
N PHE A 6 -33.22 -2.54 9.66
CA PHE A 6 -31.90 -2.38 10.29
C PHE A 6 -31.78 -1.01 11.00
N GLU A 7 -32.24 0.06 10.37
CA GLU A 7 -32.29 1.40 10.97
C GLU A 7 -33.19 1.46 12.23
N ARG A 8 -34.33 0.75 12.20
CA ARG A 8 -35.28 0.68 13.33
C ARG A 8 -34.75 -0.14 14.51
N LEU A 9 -33.90 -1.13 14.27
CA LEU A 9 -33.29 -1.99 15.30
C LEU A 9 -31.95 -1.46 15.81
N LYS A 10 -31.52 -0.28 15.35
CA LYS A 10 -30.28 0.35 15.77
C LYS A 10 -30.38 0.74 17.26
N PRO A 11 -29.50 0.23 18.15
CA PRO A 11 -29.52 0.60 19.56
C PRO A 11 -29.31 2.12 19.71
N PHE A 12 -30.05 2.76 20.62
CA PHE A 12 -30.10 4.23 20.79
C PHE A 12 -28.74 4.91 21.09
N PHE A 13 -27.71 4.12 21.45
CA PHE A 13 -26.34 4.59 21.67
C PHE A 13 -25.45 4.52 20.41
N VAL A 14 -25.91 3.93 19.32
CA VAL A 14 -25.17 3.87 18.05
C VAL A 14 -25.44 5.15 17.25
N ARG A 15 -24.66 6.19 17.52
CA ARG A 15 -24.70 7.46 16.79
C ARG A 15 -24.06 7.30 15.40
N ALA A 16 -24.57 8.04 14.41
CA ALA A 16 -23.86 8.14 13.13
C ALA A 16 -22.54 8.89 13.39
N ALA A 17 -21.44 8.40 12.82
CA ALA A 17 -20.17 9.11 12.85
C ALA A 17 -20.37 10.49 12.22
N SER A 18 -20.18 11.54 13.02
CA SER A 18 -20.17 12.92 12.55
C SER A 18 -19.01 13.12 11.57
N PRO A 19 -19.04 14.17 10.72
CA PRO A 19 -17.90 14.48 9.86
C PRO A 19 -16.58 14.61 10.64
N LYS A 20 -16.63 15.08 11.90
CA LYS A 20 -15.46 15.15 12.79
C LYS A 20 -14.94 13.76 13.19
N ASP A 21 -15.83 12.78 13.38
CA ASP A 21 -15.46 11.40 13.73
C ASP A 21 -14.77 10.67 12.57
N ARG A 22 -15.07 11.08 11.32
CA ARG A 22 -14.47 10.54 10.09
C ARG A 22 -13.11 11.15 9.73
N LEU A 23 -12.68 12.21 10.41
CA LEU A 23 -11.39 12.87 10.20
C LEU A 23 -10.25 12.24 11.03
N THR A 24 -10.41 11.00 11.46
CA THR A 24 -9.34 10.27 12.17
C THR A 24 -8.60 9.40 11.17
N CYS A 25 -7.30 9.62 11.00
CA CYS A 25 -6.47 8.72 10.22
C CYS A 25 -6.42 7.34 10.89
N CYS A 26 -6.76 6.29 10.14
CA CYS A 26 -6.75 4.90 10.63
C CYS A 26 -5.45 4.16 10.25
N CYS A 27 -4.38 4.88 9.93
CA CYS A 27 -3.11 4.24 9.61
C CYS A 27 -2.52 3.52 10.84
N ARG A 28 -1.59 2.60 10.60
CA ARG A 28 -0.90 1.86 11.67
C ARG A 28 -0.31 2.78 12.74
N TYR A 29 0.26 3.92 12.33
CA TYR A 29 0.92 4.84 13.26
C TYR A 29 -0.09 5.49 14.22
N HIS A 30 -1.25 5.92 13.73
CA HIS A 30 -2.31 6.51 14.56
C HIS A 30 -2.97 5.47 15.47
N VAL A 31 -3.27 4.29 14.93
CA VAL A 31 -3.90 3.20 15.70
C VAL A 31 -3.00 2.78 16.86
N GLU A 32 -1.73 2.53 16.56
CA GLU A 32 -0.73 2.09 17.53
C GLU A 32 -0.40 3.19 18.55
N ALA A 33 -0.13 4.42 18.10
CA ALA A 33 0.17 5.54 19.00
C ALA A 33 -0.99 5.83 19.95
N LYS A 34 -2.24 5.77 19.46
CA LYS A 34 -3.44 5.98 20.29
C LYS A 34 -3.61 4.88 21.33
N SER A 35 -3.46 3.61 20.95
CA SER A 35 -3.57 2.49 21.90
C SER A 35 -2.51 2.58 22.99
N LEU A 36 -1.24 2.79 22.61
CA LEU A 36 -0.12 2.96 23.54
C LEU A 36 -0.29 4.18 24.45
N PHE A 37 -0.70 5.32 23.90
CA PHE A 37 -0.94 6.54 24.67
C PHE A 37 -1.93 6.30 25.80
N LEU A 38 -3.08 5.70 25.49
CA LEU A 38 -4.11 5.42 26.49
C LEU A 38 -3.56 4.53 27.60
N LYS A 39 -2.78 3.49 27.26
CA LYS A 39 -2.18 2.58 28.24
C LYS A 39 -1.09 3.23 29.08
N CYS A 40 -0.24 4.05 28.48
CA CYS A 40 0.79 4.81 29.18
C CYS A 40 0.15 5.82 30.15
N MET A 41 -0.87 6.56 29.71
CA MET A 41 -1.56 7.53 30.57
C MET A 41 -2.37 6.85 31.68
N GLU A 42 -3.01 5.71 31.40
CA GLU A 42 -3.67 4.87 32.41
C GLU A 42 -2.66 4.40 33.48
N PHE A 43 -1.46 3.97 33.05
CA PHE A 43 -0.38 3.58 33.96
C PHE A 43 0.05 4.75 34.85
N ARG A 44 0.31 5.93 34.25
CA ARG A 44 0.66 7.15 35.01
C ARG A 44 -0.41 7.50 36.05
N LYS A 45 -1.69 7.52 35.66
CA LYS A 45 -2.81 7.83 36.55
C LYS A 45 -2.94 6.85 37.72
N LYS A 46 -2.70 5.57 37.49
CA LYS A 46 -2.95 4.51 38.47
C LYS A 46 -1.76 4.22 39.38
N HIS A 47 -0.55 4.21 38.81
CA HIS A 47 0.64 3.73 39.51
C HIS A 47 1.56 4.86 39.95
N ILE A 48 1.63 5.97 39.21
CA ILE A 48 2.61 7.03 39.48
C ILE A 48 1.96 8.18 40.23
N HIS A 49 0.96 8.83 39.64
CA HIS A 49 0.33 10.05 40.17
C HIS A 49 -0.17 9.96 41.61
N PRO A 50 -0.74 8.83 42.10
CA PRO A 50 -1.17 8.72 43.49
C PRO A 50 -0.01 8.81 44.50
N GLN A 51 1.23 8.62 44.06
CA GLN A 51 2.43 8.62 44.90
C GLN A 51 3.22 9.93 44.80
N LEU A 52 2.83 10.84 43.90
CA LEU A 52 3.55 12.08 43.61
C LEU A 52 2.87 13.29 44.26
N SER A 53 3.68 14.25 44.70
CA SER A 53 3.23 15.61 45.02
C SER A 53 2.79 16.39 43.77
N GLU A 54 2.08 17.51 43.93
CA GLU A 54 1.65 18.35 42.80
C GLU A 54 2.83 18.87 41.96
N GLU A 55 3.96 19.19 42.60
CA GLU A 55 5.17 19.63 41.89
C GLU A 55 5.78 18.50 41.05
N GLU A 56 5.78 17.27 41.56
CA GLU A 56 6.27 16.10 40.83
C GLU A 56 5.33 15.65 39.71
N LYS A 57 4.02 15.87 39.86
CA LYS A 57 3.05 15.63 38.78
C LYS A 57 3.31 16.49 37.55
N ASN A 58 3.85 17.70 37.73
CA ASN A 58 4.28 18.54 36.61
C ASN A 58 5.48 17.97 35.85
N LYS A 59 6.33 17.19 36.53
CA LYS A 59 7.45 16.48 35.90
C LYS A 59 6.98 15.25 35.11
N PHE A 60 5.95 14.57 35.60
CA PHE A 60 5.37 13.39 34.94
C PHE A 60 3.91 13.63 34.56
N PRO A 61 3.61 14.56 33.66
CA PRO A 61 2.23 14.96 33.37
C PRO A 61 1.43 13.81 32.75
N VAL A 62 0.15 13.79 33.09
CA VAL A 62 -0.84 12.95 32.43
C VAL A 62 -1.54 13.82 31.39
N TYR A 63 -1.25 13.55 30.12
CA TYR A 63 -1.82 14.28 29.01
C TYR A 63 -3.25 13.79 28.72
N GLU A 64 -4.12 14.71 28.30
CA GLU A 64 -5.48 14.38 27.89
C GLU A 64 -5.53 13.91 26.45
N HIS A 65 -4.72 14.52 25.56
CA HIS A 65 -4.65 14.16 24.16
C HIS A 65 -3.24 13.75 23.72
N LEU A 66 -3.17 12.78 22.81
CA LEU A 66 -1.93 12.32 22.18
C LEU A 66 -1.20 13.46 21.43
N THR A 67 -1.95 14.43 20.92
CA THR A 67 -1.38 15.64 20.31
C THR A 67 -0.57 16.45 21.31
N ASP A 68 -0.98 16.51 22.57
CA ASP A 68 -0.37 17.39 23.58
C ASP A 68 1.00 16.86 23.96
N ILE A 69 1.11 15.54 24.20
CA ILE A 69 2.40 14.90 24.45
C ILE A 69 3.32 14.99 23.22
N ALA A 70 2.78 14.87 22.01
CA ALA A 70 3.58 15.03 20.80
C ALA A 70 4.13 16.46 20.68
N VAL A 71 3.31 17.48 20.92
CA VAL A 71 3.70 18.90 20.92
C VAL A 71 4.71 19.21 22.02
N ALA A 72 4.60 18.60 23.20
CA ALA A 72 5.58 18.73 24.27
C ALA A 72 6.99 18.24 23.88
N THR A 73 7.11 17.43 22.82
CA THR A 73 8.40 16.99 22.27
C THR A 73 8.95 17.87 21.15
N LEU A 74 8.29 18.99 20.83
CA LEU A 74 8.66 19.91 19.74
C LEU A 74 9.02 21.29 20.32
N CYS A 75 9.87 22.03 19.61
CA CYS A 75 10.04 23.46 19.89
C CYS A 75 8.73 24.22 19.65
N GLY A 76 8.62 25.41 20.25
CA GLY A 76 7.53 26.34 19.97
C GLY A 76 7.38 26.64 18.48
N LYS A 77 6.15 26.95 18.06
CA LYS A 77 5.86 27.33 16.69
C LYS A 77 6.58 28.63 16.31
N ASP A 78 6.91 28.77 15.04
CA ASP A 78 7.41 30.04 14.51
C ASP A 78 6.30 31.08 14.57
N THR A 79 6.62 32.27 15.09
CA THR A 79 5.71 33.43 15.17
C THR A 79 5.14 33.87 13.81
N THR A 80 5.81 33.50 12.70
CA THR A 80 5.44 33.95 11.36
C THR A 80 4.44 33.04 10.63
N ASN A 81 4.39 31.73 10.91
CA ASN A 81 3.66 30.77 10.05
C ASN A 81 2.76 29.75 10.80
N ASP A 82 2.46 29.95 12.09
CA ASP A 82 1.63 29.05 12.95
C ASP A 82 1.91 27.54 12.77
N CYS A 83 3.14 27.20 12.37
CA CYS A 83 3.57 25.84 12.08
C CYS A 83 4.85 25.52 12.84
N PHE A 84 5.07 24.22 13.09
CA PHE A 84 6.30 23.73 13.68
C PHE A 84 7.41 23.74 12.63
N ASN A 85 8.63 24.07 13.07
CA ASN A 85 9.79 23.99 12.19
C ASN A 85 9.96 22.56 11.66
N LYS A 86 10.18 22.43 10.35
CA LYS A 86 10.36 21.13 9.67
C LYS A 86 11.45 20.27 10.32
N ALA A 87 12.55 20.87 10.78
CA ALA A 87 13.61 20.14 11.46
C ALA A 87 13.15 19.50 12.78
N CYS A 88 12.18 20.11 13.48
CA CYS A 88 11.57 19.52 14.68
C CYS A 88 10.70 18.31 14.32
N LEU A 89 9.87 18.46 13.30
CA LEU A 89 8.95 17.41 12.81
C LEU A 89 9.70 16.20 12.22
N ASP A 90 10.84 16.44 11.56
CA ASP A 90 11.72 15.43 11.00
C ASP A 90 12.73 14.85 12.02
N ARG A 91 12.65 15.28 13.30
CA ARG A 91 13.57 14.87 14.39
C ARG A 91 15.06 15.15 14.10
N LYS A 92 15.34 16.21 13.34
CA LYS A 92 16.69 16.74 13.06
C LYS A 92 17.10 17.88 13.99
N CYS A 93 16.18 18.39 14.80
CA CYS A 93 16.44 19.45 15.78
C CYS A 93 17.20 18.92 17.01
N THR A 94 18.27 19.62 17.41
CA THR A 94 19.07 19.30 18.61
C THR A 94 18.42 19.76 19.92
N GLU A 95 17.43 20.65 19.84
CA GLU A 95 16.78 21.27 21.00
C GLU A 95 15.44 20.64 21.37
N CYS A 96 14.85 19.79 20.52
CA CYS A 96 13.60 19.08 20.84
C CYS A 96 13.67 17.60 20.46
N GLY A 97 12.81 16.79 21.08
CA GLY A 97 12.67 15.38 20.75
C GLY A 97 12.02 14.58 21.86
N VAL A 98 11.69 13.32 21.59
CA VAL A 98 11.15 12.40 22.59
C VAL A 98 12.14 12.13 23.74
N ARG A 99 13.41 12.45 23.55
CA ARG A 99 14.46 12.36 24.60
C ARG A 99 14.24 13.33 25.76
N LEU A 100 13.46 14.39 25.57
CA LEU A 100 13.15 15.38 26.59
C LEU A 100 11.96 14.97 27.47
N LEU A 101 11.28 13.86 27.14
CA LEU A 101 10.23 13.34 28.00
C LEU A 101 10.88 12.66 29.21
N ASP A 102 10.49 13.13 30.40
CA ASP A 102 10.83 12.49 31.66
C ASP A 102 9.96 11.25 31.88
N PHE A 103 10.64 10.18 32.32
CA PHE A 103 10.02 8.91 32.74
C PHE A 103 10.47 8.60 34.17
N SER A 104 9.56 8.12 35.00
CA SER A 104 9.84 7.70 36.37
C SER A 104 10.49 6.31 36.39
N ASP A 105 11.15 5.96 37.50
CA ASP A 105 11.76 4.64 37.68
C ASP A 105 10.74 3.50 37.53
N GLN A 106 9.47 3.74 37.88
CA GLN A 106 8.39 2.77 37.72
C GLN A 106 8.02 2.53 36.26
N GLU A 107 8.12 3.56 35.41
CA GLU A 107 7.89 3.45 33.96
C GLU A 107 9.04 2.70 33.28
N LEU A 108 10.24 2.82 33.82
CA LEU A 108 11.46 2.19 33.31
C LEU A 108 11.80 0.87 34.02
N SER A 109 10.93 0.39 34.92
CA SER A 109 11.19 -0.82 35.70
C SER A 109 11.07 -2.09 34.84
N ASP A 110 12.12 -2.91 34.88
CA ASP A 110 12.16 -4.28 34.39
C ASP A 110 12.11 -5.32 35.53
N HIS A 111 11.99 -4.86 36.77
CA HIS A 111 12.07 -5.70 37.97
C HIS A 111 10.99 -6.80 37.93
N PRO A 112 11.29 -8.04 38.41
CA PRO A 112 10.31 -9.13 38.44
C PRO A 112 9.00 -8.77 39.15
N GLU A 113 9.07 -7.94 40.20
CA GLU A 113 7.93 -7.48 41.00
C GLU A 113 7.14 -6.33 40.35
N ALA A 114 7.68 -5.69 39.29
CA ALA A 114 6.96 -4.65 38.58
C ALA A 114 5.66 -5.21 37.96
N PRO A 115 4.59 -4.40 37.90
CA PRO A 115 3.30 -4.86 37.37
C PRO A 115 3.42 -5.26 35.90
N THR A 116 2.77 -6.35 35.53
CA THR A 116 2.63 -6.73 34.13
C THR A 116 1.61 -5.81 33.46
N VAL A 117 2.01 -5.18 32.36
CA VAL A 117 1.15 -4.31 31.54
C VAL A 117 0.74 -5.02 30.26
N SER A 118 -0.50 -4.76 29.84
CA SER A 118 -1.07 -5.29 28.61
C SER A 118 -1.30 -4.15 27.63
N TRP A 119 -0.68 -4.23 26.47
CA TRP A 119 -0.74 -3.21 25.42
C TRP A 119 -0.80 -3.87 24.04
N GLU A 120 -0.87 -3.08 22.97
CA GLU A 120 -1.05 -3.57 21.62
C GLU A 120 -0.07 -2.91 20.66
N LYS A 121 0.43 -3.68 19.69
CA LYS A 121 1.21 -3.16 18.55
C LYS A 121 0.84 -3.82 17.24
N CYS A 122 1.03 -3.10 16.15
CA CYS A 122 0.83 -3.63 14.82
C CYS A 122 1.99 -4.58 14.45
N GLU A 123 1.70 -5.84 14.19
CA GLU A 123 2.68 -6.85 13.74
C GLU A 123 2.15 -7.62 12.53
N TYR A 124 3.07 -8.02 11.65
CA TYR A 124 2.74 -8.96 10.59
C TYR A 124 2.67 -10.36 11.17
N ILE A 125 1.48 -10.96 11.09
CA ILE A 125 1.26 -12.36 11.44
C ILE A 125 1.04 -13.16 10.16
N THR A 126 1.55 -14.39 10.13
CA THR A 126 1.31 -15.31 9.02
C THR A 126 0.04 -16.11 9.32
N VAL A 127 -0.99 -15.88 8.52
CA VAL A 127 -2.25 -16.62 8.59
C VAL A 127 -2.46 -17.28 7.23
N HIS A 128 -2.52 -18.60 7.19
CA HIS A 128 -2.63 -19.39 5.94
C HIS A 128 -1.59 -18.97 4.88
N ASN A 129 -0.31 -18.86 5.27
CA ASN A 129 0.81 -18.43 4.42
C ASN A 129 0.71 -17.00 3.84
N LYS A 130 -0.29 -16.20 4.23
CA LYS A 130 -0.38 -14.78 3.89
C LYS A 130 0.05 -13.92 5.09
N ARG A 131 0.93 -12.95 4.84
CA ARG A 131 1.34 -11.95 5.85
C ARG A 131 0.21 -10.93 6.00
N LYS A 132 -0.40 -10.88 7.18
CA LYS A 132 -1.44 -9.89 7.51
C LYS A 132 -0.96 -9.00 8.64
N LEU A 133 -1.02 -7.69 8.44
CA LEU A 133 -0.79 -6.73 9.51
C LEU A 133 -1.98 -6.78 10.48
N THR A 134 -1.74 -7.09 11.74
CA THR A 134 -2.78 -7.19 12.77
C THR A 134 -2.33 -6.50 14.05
N LEU A 135 -3.29 -5.96 14.81
CA LEU A 135 -3.04 -5.41 16.13
C LEU A 135 -2.92 -6.57 17.12
N VAL A 136 -1.70 -6.82 17.60
CA VAL A 136 -1.37 -7.95 18.47
C VAL A 136 -1.24 -7.47 19.91
N ARG A 137 -1.94 -8.15 20.82
CA ARG A 137 -1.82 -7.92 22.26
C ARG A 137 -0.48 -8.44 22.79
N LYS A 138 0.21 -7.60 23.55
CA LYS A 138 1.46 -7.89 24.25
C LYS A 138 1.25 -7.77 25.75
N CYS A 139 1.88 -8.67 26.50
CA CYS A 139 1.96 -8.61 27.95
C CYS A 139 3.44 -8.52 28.32
N SER A 140 3.85 -7.41 28.90
CA SER A 140 5.27 -7.12 29.20
C SER A 140 5.43 -6.38 30.53
N LYS A 141 6.67 -6.03 30.86
CA LYS A 141 6.97 -5.03 31.90
C LYS A 141 6.74 -3.61 31.38
N PRO A 142 6.56 -2.61 32.28
CA PRO A 142 6.31 -1.21 31.89
C PRO A 142 7.40 -0.66 30.98
N TYR A 143 8.67 -0.98 31.28
CA TYR A 143 9.83 -0.56 30.49
C TYR A 143 9.64 -0.79 28.99
N GLU A 144 9.22 -2.00 28.58
CA GLU A 144 9.05 -2.34 27.17
C GLU A 144 7.93 -1.52 26.50
N MET A 145 6.82 -1.32 27.20
CA MET A 145 5.69 -0.53 26.69
C MET A 145 6.10 0.93 26.50
N PHE A 146 6.77 1.54 27.48
CA PHE A 146 7.21 2.93 27.42
C PHE A 146 8.35 3.16 26.44
N ALA A 147 9.29 2.22 26.32
CA ALA A 147 10.34 2.25 25.29
C ALA A 147 9.73 2.21 23.88
N HIS A 148 8.74 1.34 23.66
CA HIS A 148 8.03 1.26 22.38
C HIS A 148 7.17 2.50 22.12
N PHE A 149 6.50 3.04 23.14
CA PHE A 149 5.75 4.28 23.02
C PHE A 149 6.64 5.46 22.63
N LYS A 150 7.84 5.56 23.21
CA LYS A 150 8.85 6.57 22.84
C LYS A 150 9.26 6.45 21.37
N HIS A 151 9.46 5.22 20.88
CA HIS A 151 9.76 4.96 19.47
C HIS A 151 8.62 5.39 18.54
N VAL A 152 7.37 5.06 18.88
CA VAL A 152 6.20 5.46 18.09
C VAL A 152 6.02 6.99 18.09
N LEU A 153 6.18 7.65 19.24
CA LEU A 153 6.10 9.11 19.37
C LEU A 153 7.15 9.86 18.54
N ASP A 154 8.31 9.25 18.31
CA ASP A 154 9.39 9.88 17.55
C ASP A 154 8.94 10.18 16.11
N HIS A 155 8.25 9.23 15.48
CA HIS A 155 7.70 9.38 14.12
C HIS A 155 6.30 10.03 14.09
N PHE A 156 5.54 9.93 15.19
CA PHE A 156 4.14 10.36 15.22
C PHE A 156 3.97 11.86 14.96
N ALA A 157 4.82 12.73 15.54
CA ALA A 157 4.67 14.18 15.42
C ALA A 157 4.69 14.67 13.97
N GLY A 158 5.68 14.22 13.19
CA GLY A 158 5.76 14.53 11.76
C GLY A 158 4.59 13.93 10.97
N HIS A 159 4.21 12.68 11.27
CA HIS A 159 3.09 12.02 10.61
C HIS A 159 1.75 12.74 10.86
N GLN A 160 1.45 13.08 12.13
CA GLN A 160 0.26 13.82 12.53
C GLN A 160 0.21 15.20 11.88
N PHE A 161 1.34 15.92 11.85
CA PHE A 161 1.41 17.22 11.18
C PHE A 161 1.07 17.11 9.69
N ARG A 162 1.63 16.12 8.98
CA ARG A 162 1.33 15.91 7.55
C ARG A 162 -0.14 15.60 7.31
N ALA A 163 -0.74 14.71 8.11
CA ALA A 163 -2.15 14.37 8.00
C ALA A 163 -3.05 15.60 8.25
N TYR A 164 -2.76 16.36 9.31
CA TYR A 164 -3.48 17.60 9.59
C TYR A 164 -3.33 18.62 8.46
N TRP A 165 -2.10 18.80 7.96
CA TRP A 165 -1.79 19.72 6.89
C TRP A 165 -2.53 19.37 5.60
N GLN A 166 -2.43 18.13 5.12
CA GLN A 166 -3.12 17.67 3.90
C GLN A 166 -4.64 17.84 4.01
N ASN A 167 -5.21 17.54 5.18
CA ASN A 167 -6.64 17.74 5.41
C ASN A 167 -7.02 19.23 5.41
N ALA A 168 -6.22 20.09 6.05
CA ALA A 168 -6.44 21.54 6.02
C ALA A 168 -6.36 22.08 4.58
N GLN A 169 -5.42 21.59 3.78
CA GLN A 169 -5.28 21.94 2.36
C GLN A 169 -6.48 21.47 1.53
N LEU A 170 -6.97 20.24 1.72
CA LEU A 170 -8.20 19.76 1.06
C LEU A 170 -9.42 20.60 1.45
N LYS A 171 -9.56 20.94 2.73
CA LYS A 171 -10.66 21.77 3.22
C LYS A 171 -10.62 23.17 2.61
N SER A 172 -9.44 23.81 2.64
CA SER A 172 -9.22 25.12 2.02
C SER A 172 -9.55 25.10 0.53
N LEU A 173 -9.18 24.03 -0.18
CA LEU A 173 -9.45 23.90 -1.61
C LEU A 173 -10.94 23.66 -1.90
N LYS A 174 -11.66 22.91 -1.04
CA LYS A 174 -13.12 22.75 -1.16
C LYS A 174 -13.87 24.07 -0.94
N GLU A 175 -13.42 24.86 0.02
CA GLU A 175 -14.03 26.16 0.35
C GLU A 175 -13.73 27.23 -0.72
N ASN A 176 -12.60 27.11 -1.43
CA ASN A 176 -12.12 28.09 -2.40
C ASN A 176 -11.78 27.43 -3.76
N LEU A 177 -12.64 26.53 -4.25
CA LEU A 177 -12.39 25.80 -5.49
C LEU A 177 -12.51 26.76 -6.69
N PRO A 178 -11.42 27.01 -7.45
CA PRO A 178 -11.51 27.94 -8.57
C PRO A 178 -12.51 27.46 -9.64
N GLN A 179 -13.06 28.39 -10.40
CA GLN A 179 -13.93 28.07 -11.54
C GLN A 179 -13.19 27.17 -12.53
N ASN A 180 -13.94 26.25 -13.16
CA ASN A 180 -13.41 25.25 -14.09
C ASN A 180 -12.34 24.32 -13.50
N ASN A 181 -12.22 24.24 -12.17
CA ASN A 181 -11.40 23.24 -11.50
C ASN A 181 -12.28 22.18 -10.84
N CYS A 182 -11.76 20.96 -10.75
CA CYS A 182 -12.45 19.83 -10.14
C CYS A 182 -11.55 19.19 -9.08
N ILE A 183 -12.10 18.78 -7.94
CA ILE A 183 -11.42 17.91 -6.98
C ILE A 183 -11.95 16.50 -7.18
N VAL A 184 -11.06 15.52 -7.28
CA VAL A 184 -11.45 14.11 -7.36
C VAL A 184 -10.71 13.35 -6.28
N ILE A 185 -11.45 12.71 -5.38
CA ILE A 185 -10.89 11.85 -4.34
C ILE A 185 -11.10 10.40 -4.80
N HIS A 186 -10.01 9.72 -5.15
CA HIS A 186 -10.03 8.32 -5.51
C HIS A 186 -9.80 7.45 -4.27
N ASP A 187 -10.66 6.47 -4.05
CA ASP A 187 -10.46 5.44 -3.04
C ASP A 187 -9.70 4.24 -3.63
N TYR A 188 -9.27 3.32 -2.79
CA TYR A 188 -8.65 2.08 -3.23
C TYR A 188 -9.66 1.20 -3.97
N SER A 189 -9.29 0.67 -5.13
CA SER A 189 -10.11 -0.29 -5.87
C SER A 189 -10.15 -1.64 -5.16
N GLU A 190 -11.32 -2.25 -5.03
CA GLU A 190 -11.47 -3.55 -4.38
C GLU A 190 -12.22 -4.53 -5.28
N ASN A 191 -11.82 -5.80 -5.22
CA ASN A 191 -12.54 -6.91 -5.85
C ASN A 191 -13.64 -7.41 -4.91
N TYR A 192 -14.85 -7.50 -5.44
CA TYR A 192 -16.01 -8.04 -4.75
C TYR A 192 -16.43 -9.34 -5.41
N ALA A 193 -16.36 -10.44 -4.66
CA ALA A 193 -16.92 -11.71 -5.11
C ALA A 193 -18.44 -11.60 -5.27
N CYS A 194 -18.92 -11.90 -6.47
CA CYS A 194 -20.34 -12.02 -6.75
C CYS A 194 -20.89 -13.27 -6.05
N LYS A 195 -22.06 -13.13 -5.40
CA LYS A 195 -22.79 -14.25 -4.82
C LYS A 195 -24.02 -14.54 -5.65
N GLU A 196 -24.13 -15.75 -6.17
CA GLU A 196 -25.33 -16.20 -6.83
C GLU A 196 -26.46 -16.43 -5.82
N ARG A 197 -27.70 -16.21 -6.25
CA ARG A 197 -28.88 -16.40 -5.38
C ARG A 197 -29.16 -17.88 -5.08
N VAL A 198 -28.70 -18.79 -5.95
CA VAL A 198 -28.85 -20.24 -5.83
C VAL A 198 -27.52 -20.86 -6.22
N GLU A 199 -26.70 -21.22 -5.25
CA GLU A 199 -25.39 -21.82 -5.48
C GLU A 199 -25.56 -23.32 -5.79
N VAL A 200 -25.21 -23.73 -7.01
CA VAL A 200 -25.05 -25.15 -7.36
C VAL A 200 -23.71 -25.63 -6.77
N GLN A 201 -23.62 -26.89 -6.35
CA GLN A 201 -22.44 -27.42 -5.63
C GLN A 201 -21.11 -27.23 -6.41
N SER A 202 -21.14 -27.15 -7.75
CA SER A 202 -19.99 -26.87 -8.61
C SER A 202 -19.53 -25.41 -8.59
N THR A 203 -20.39 -24.44 -8.23
CA THR A 203 -20.08 -23.00 -8.18
C THR A 203 -19.17 -22.63 -6.99
N TYR A 204 -18.86 -23.59 -6.10
CA TYR A 204 -17.91 -23.36 -5.00
C TYR A 204 -16.48 -23.07 -5.46
N PHE A 205 -16.12 -23.45 -6.69
CA PHE A 205 -14.76 -23.33 -7.23
C PHE A 205 -14.54 -22.13 -8.16
N GLN A 206 -15.60 -21.47 -8.63
CA GLN A 206 -15.52 -20.29 -9.51
C GLN A 206 -16.41 -19.19 -8.95
N ARG A 207 -15.79 -18.21 -8.28
CA ARG A 207 -16.49 -16.98 -7.89
C ARG A 207 -16.07 -15.88 -8.84
N THR A 208 -16.99 -15.40 -9.66
CA THR A 208 -16.78 -14.18 -10.45
C THR A 208 -16.53 -13.02 -9.51
N GLU A 209 -15.38 -12.37 -9.60
CA GLU A 209 -15.13 -11.12 -8.89
C GLU A 209 -15.44 -9.94 -9.81
N VAL A 210 -15.76 -8.79 -9.20
CA VAL A 210 -15.94 -7.54 -9.91
C VAL A 210 -15.22 -6.45 -9.14
N THR A 211 -14.44 -5.64 -9.85
CA THR A 211 -13.81 -4.47 -9.27
C THR A 211 -14.84 -3.37 -9.11
N ILE A 212 -14.91 -2.81 -7.91
CA ILE A 212 -15.61 -1.56 -7.64
C ILE A 212 -14.56 -0.51 -7.27
N HIS A 213 -14.52 0.56 -8.05
CA HIS A 213 -13.72 1.73 -7.74
C HIS A 213 -14.63 2.93 -7.46
N VAL A 214 -14.35 3.63 -6.37
CA VAL A 214 -15.15 4.78 -5.91
C VAL A 214 -14.34 6.05 -6.04
N SER A 215 -14.94 7.06 -6.66
CA SER A 215 -14.39 8.41 -6.73
C SER A 215 -15.42 9.42 -6.20
N ILE A 216 -14.97 10.36 -5.38
CA ILE A 216 -15.80 11.48 -4.91
C ILE A 216 -15.38 12.73 -5.68
N ILE A 217 -16.33 13.31 -6.42
CA ILE A 217 -16.11 14.47 -7.27
C ILE A 217 -16.64 15.70 -6.53
N TYR A 218 -15.84 16.76 -6.46
CA TYR A 218 -16.28 18.10 -6.07
C TYR A 218 -16.07 19.05 -7.24
N ARG A 219 -17.14 19.69 -7.67
CA ARG A 219 -17.14 20.66 -8.78
C ARG A 219 -18.00 21.86 -8.44
N ASN A 220 -17.78 22.95 -9.14
CA ASN A 220 -18.71 24.08 -9.13
C ASN A 220 -20.05 23.67 -9.76
N SER A 221 -21.16 24.23 -9.27
CA SER A 221 -22.49 23.97 -9.80
C SER A 221 -22.64 24.50 -11.24
N VAL A 222 -23.44 23.79 -12.02
CA VAL A 222 -23.80 24.13 -13.40
C VAL A 222 -25.29 24.47 -13.41
N LEU A 223 -25.64 25.68 -13.85
CA LEU A 223 -27.01 26.19 -13.78
C LEU A 223 -28.03 25.25 -14.43
N GLU A 224 -27.71 24.73 -15.62
CA GLU A 224 -28.61 23.86 -16.39
C GLU A 224 -28.88 22.49 -15.71
N LEU A 225 -27.95 22.01 -14.89
CA LEU A 225 -28.02 20.70 -14.26
C LEU A 225 -28.48 20.79 -12.79
N ASP A 226 -27.88 21.70 -12.03
CA ASP A 226 -28.03 21.80 -10.58
C ASP A 226 -29.06 22.87 -10.17
N GLY A 227 -29.51 23.71 -11.11
CA GLY A 227 -30.47 24.79 -10.88
C GLY A 227 -29.89 26.00 -10.13
N VAL A 228 -28.59 26.01 -9.85
CA VAL A 228 -27.86 27.08 -9.17
C VAL A 228 -26.56 27.33 -9.93
N GLU A 229 -26.28 28.61 -10.19
CA GLU A 229 -25.01 29.04 -10.78
C GLU A 229 -23.97 29.27 -9.68
N SER A 230 -22.72 28.85 -9.93
CA SER A 230 -21.61 29.08 -9.01
C SER A 230 -20.79 30.29 -9.47
N PHE A 231 -20.50 31.21 -8.55
CA PHE A 231 -19.71 32.41 -8.84
C PHE A 231 -18.35 32.38 -8.12
N PRO A 232 -17.31 33.08 -8.62
CA PRO A 232 -16.02 33.15 -7.93
C PRO A 232 -16.09 33.67 -6.49
N ASP A 233 -16.94 34.67 -6.24
CA ASP A 233 -17.11 35.29 -4.93
C ASP A 233 -18.15 34.57 -4.03
N ASP A 234 -18.94 33.66 -4.62
CA ASP A 234 -19.94 32.85 -3.93
C ASP A 234 -20.00 31.45 -4.56
N PRO A 235 -19.00 30.58 -4.27
CA PRO A 235 -18.89 29.30 -4.92
C PRO A 235 -19.94 28.30 -4.38
N CYS A 236 -20.74 27.75 -5.28
CA CYS A 236 -21.64 26.65 -4.98
C CYS A 236 -20.99 25.32 -5.38
N ILE A 237 -20.61 24.51 -4.38
CA ILE A 237 -19.89 23.24 -4.61
C ILE A 237 -20.84 22.04 -4.54
N ILE A 238 -20.88 21.28 -5.62
CA ILE A 238 -21.63 20.02 -5.72
C ILE A 238 -20.70 18.85 -5.36
N THR A 239 -21.23 17.88 -4.62
CA THR A 239 -20.53 16.64 -4.26
C THR A 239 -21.21 15.45 -4.92
N GLU A 240 -20.47 14.69 -5.72
CA GLU A 240 -20.98 13.53 -6.46
C GLU A 240 -20.18 12.28 -6.11
N HIS A 241 -20.85 11.13 -6.11
CA HIS A 241 -20.23 9.83 -5.93
C HIS A 241 -20.22 9.10 -7.27
N PHE A 242 -19.03 8.79 -7.76
CA PHE A 242 -18.81 8.16 -9.06
C PHE A 242 -18.29 6.74 -8.85
N PHE A 243 -19.01 5.76 -9.39
CA PHE A 243 -18.69 4.34 -9.25
C PHE A 243 -18.28 3.77 -10.60
N VAL A 244 -17.09 3.18 -10.67
CA VAL A 244 -16.65 2.38 -11.81
C VAL A 244 -16.74 0.92 -11.42
N ILE A 245 -17.54 0.17 -12.17
CA ILE A 245 -17.70 -1.28 -12.02
C ILE A 245 -17.03 -1.93 -13.22
N SER A 246 -16.06 -2.82 -12.98
CA SER A 246 -15.24 -3.41 -14.04
C SER A 246 -14.95 -4.89 -13.77
N SER A 247 -14.81 -5.66 -14.84
CA SER A 247 -14.27 -7.03 -14.79
C SER A 247 -12.73 -7.05 -14.73
N ASP A 248 -12.06 -5.89 -14.78
CA ASP A 248 -10.60 -5.78 -14.61
C ASP A 248 -10.25 -5.78 -13.12
N GLU A 249 -9.65 -6.88 -12.67
CA GLU A 249 -9.28 -7.18 -11.28
C GLU A 249 -7.85 -6.75 -10.91
N LYS A 250 -7.07 -6.18 -11.84
CA LYS A 250 -5.63 -5.91 -11.65
C LYS A 250 -5.36 -4.62 -10.89
N HIS A 251 -6.29 -3.66 -10.99
CA HIS A 251 -6.21 -2.34 -10.36
C HIS A 251 -4.91 -1.59 -10.67
N ASP A 252 -4.34 -1.84 -11.84
CA ASP A 252 -3.07 -1.24 -12.21
C ASP A 252 -3.24 0.21 -12.72
N GLN A 253 -2.16 0.78 -13.20
CA GLN A 253 -2.14 2.09 -13.82
C GLN A 253 -3.09 2.24 -15.04
N CYS A 254 -3.34 1.16 -15.79
CA CYS A 254 -4.20 1.19 -16.96
C CYS A 254 -5.65 1.30 -16.51
N PHE A 255 -6.01 0.53 -15.48
CA PHE A 255 -7.30 0.63 -14.82
C PHE A 255 -7.54 2.05 -14.30
N THR A 256 -6.64 2.58 -13.48
CA THR A 256 -6.78 3.91 -12.89
C THR A 256 -6.80 5.03 -13.94
N SER A 257 -6.01 4.91 -15.00
CA SER A 257 -6.09 5.84 -16.13
C SER A 257 -7.44 5.78 -16.82
N LYS A 258 -8.05 4.60 -16.99
CA LYS A 258 -9.39 4.51 -17.57
C LYS A 258 -10.44 5.11 -16.65
N VAL A 259 -10.32 4.93 -15.32
CA VAL A 259 -11.17 5.62 -14.35
C VAL A 259 -11.09 7.14 -14.52
N GLN A 260 -9.88 7.71 -14.63
CA GLN A 260 -9.71 9.15 -14.85
C GLN A 260 -10.36 9.62 -16.16
N SER A 261 -10.19 8.84 -17.25
CA SER A 261 -10.86 9.13 -18.52
C SER A 261 -12.38 9.09 -18.39
N LEU A 262 -12.96 8.11 -17.68
CA LEU A 262 -14.40 8.03 -17.45
C LEU A 262 -14.93 9.22 -16.63
N VAL A 263 -14.18 9.67 -15.63
CA VAL A 263 -14.52 10.90 -14.87
C VAL A 263 -14.52 12.12 -15.79
N LYS A 264 -13.52 12.25 -16.67
CA LYS A 264 -13.47 13.36 -17.65
C LYS A 264 -14.61 13.28 -18.66
N GLU A 265 -14.86 12.10 -19.25
CA GLU A 265 -15.97 11.84 -20.17
C GLU A 265 -17.32 12.23 -19.53
N TYR A 266 -17.53 11.87 -18.26
CA TYR A 266 -18.70 12.26 -17.50
C TYR A 266 -18.82 13.78 -17.32
N LEU A 267 -17.75 14.46 -16.88
CA LEU A 267 -17.76 15.91 -16.68
C LEU A 267 -18.00 16.66 -18.00
N ASP A 268 -17.45 16.16 -19.11
CA ASP A 268 -17.73 16.70 -20.44
C ASP A 268 -19.20 16.50 -20.85
N SER A 269 -19.79 15.36 -20.50
CA SER A 269 -21.21 15.07 -20.81
C SER A 269 -22.20 16.00 -20.12
N ILE A 270 -21.82 16.59 -18.97
CA ILE A 270 -22.61 17.58 -18.24
C ILE A 270 -22.18 19.02 -18.56
N SER A 271 -21.42 19.22 -19.64
CA SER A 271 -20.89 20.52 -20.06
C SER A 271 -20.01 21.21 -19.00
N TYR A 272 -19.37 20.44 -18.12
CA TYR A 272 -18.43 20.97 -17.12
C TYR A 272 -17.01 20.96 -17.67
N ASN A 273 -16.57 22.09 -18.21
CA ASN A 273 -15.24 22.21 -18.81
C ASN A 273 -14.14 22.33 -17.74
N VAL A 274 -13.49 21.22 -17.43
CA VAL A 274 -12.38 21.18 -16.46
C VAL A 274 -11.05 21.57 -17.08
N ASN A 275 -10.40 22.59 -16.52
CA ASN A 275 -9.02 22.98 -16.80
C ASN A 275 -8.00 22.27 -15.91
N VAL A 276 -8.34 22.05 -14.63
CA VAL A 276 -7.44 21.46 -13.63
C VAL A 276 -8.17 20.42 -12.78
N PHE A 277 -7.60 19.22 -12.72
CA PHE A 277 -7.97 18.19 -11.75
C PHE A 277 -7.06 18.25 -10.52
N HIS A 278 -7.66 18.36 -9.34
CA HIS A 278 -6.99 18.21 -8.04
C HIS A 278 -7.30 16.82 -7.51
N GLU A 279 -6.43 15.86 -7.81
CA GLU A 279 -6.63 14.46 -7.44
C GLU A 279 -6.03 14.16 -6.07
N PHE A 280 -6.85 13.60 -5.17
CA PHE A 280 -6.45 13.08 -3.88
C PHE A 280 -6.59 11.57 -3.89
N THR A 281 -5.51 10.86 -3.57
CA THR A 281 -5.45 9.40 -3.64
C THR A 281 -4.76 8.84 -2.40
N ASP A 282 -4.98 7.57 -2.10
CA ASP A 282 -4.39 6.88 -0.94
C ASP A 282 -2.87 6.63 -1.07
N GLY A 283 -2.30 6.97 -2.22
CA GLY A 283 -0.87 6.89 -2.50
C GLY A 283 -0.35 5.47 -2.79
N CYS A 284 -1.24 4.53 -3.12
CA CYS A 284 -0.86 3.20 -3.60
C CYS A 284 0.02 3.31 -4.87
N THR A 285 1.19 2.65 -4.86
CA THR A 285 2.16 2.72 -5.96
C THR A 285 1.75 1.94 -7.20
N VAL A 286 0.89 0.92 -7.05
CA VAL A 286 0.37 0.13 -8.17
C VAL A 286 -0.74 0.88 -8.92
N GLN A 287 -1.42 1.79 -8.21
CA GLN A 287 -2.50 2.64 -8.72
C GLN A 287 -1.96 4.05 -9.07
N TYR A 288 -2.51 5.09 -8.46
CA TYR A 288 -2.33 6.49 -8.82
C TYR A 288 -0.93 7.06 -8.55
N LYS A 289 -0.11 6.37 -7.75
CA LYS A 289 1.26 6.80 -7.42
C LYS A 289 2.32 6.00 -8.16
N SER A 290 1.97 5.47 -9.33
CA SER A 290 2.88 4.76 -10.23
C SER A 290 3.66 5.73 -11.13
N ARG A 291 4.81 5.27 -11.66
CA ARG A 291 5.63 6.06 -12.60
C ARG A 291 4.90 6.49 -13.88
N ASN A 292 3.82 5.80 -14.25
CA ASN A 292 3.14 6.00 -15.54
C ASN A 292 1.81 6.76 -15.44
N CYS A 293 1.28 7.01 -14.23
CA CYS A 293 0.09 7.85 -14.03
C CYS A 293 0.33 9.34 -14.30
N PHE A 294 1.57 9.74 -14.57
CA PHE A 294 1.93 11.13 -14.85
C PHE A 294 2.05 11.32 -16.37
N ASP A 295 0.93 11.71 -16.97
CA ASP A 295 0.57 11.65 -18.40
C ASP A 295 1.41 12.51 -19.38
N THR A 296 2.64 12.89 -19.02
CA THR A 296 3.61 13.49 -19.95
C THR A 296 4.58 12.48 -20.57
N ILE A 297 4.44 11.21 -20.20
CA ILE A 297 5.18 10.09 -20.75
C ILE A 297 4.40 9.52 -21.93
N ASN A 298 4.88 9.76 -23.15
CA ASN A 298 4.27 9.25 -24.38
C ASN A 298 4.05 7.72 -24.30
N ARG A 299 2.79 7.31 -24.17
CA ARG A 299 2.33 5.91 -24.03
C ARG A 299 2.59 5.06 -25.28
N ASN A 300 2.75 5.69 -26.44
CA ASN A 300 3.13 5.02 -27.69
C ASN A 300 4.63 4.74 -27.77
N SER A 301 5.43 5.31 -26.86
CA SER A 301 6.84 4.97 -26.74
C SER A 301 7.01 3.96 -25.60
N VAL A 302 7.35 2.72 -25.96
CA VAL A 302 7.66 1.58 -25.07
C VAL A 302 8.88 1.84 -24.15
N LYS A 303 9.38 3.09 -24.09
CA LYS A 303 10.50 3.45 -23.22
C LYS A 303 9.97 3.54 -21.79
N ALA A 304 10.13 2.43 -21.05
CA ALA A 304 9.98 2.40 -19.60
C ALA A 304 10.79 3.56 -19.00
N TYR A 305 10.21 4.33 -18.08
CA TYR A 305 10.93 5.37 -17.35
C TYR A 305 11.31 4.82 -15.98
N LYS A 306 12.43 5.27 -15.40
CA LYS A 306 12.82 4.83 -14.07
C LYS A 306 11.78 5.28 -13.03
N PRO A 307 11.49 4.45 -12.00
CA PRO A 307 10.69 4.89 -10.86
C PRO A 307 11.28 6.15 -10.24
N ILE A 308 10.40 7.03 -9.74
CA ILE A 308 10.82 8.24 -9.04
C ILE A 308 11.25 7.84 -7.63
N PRO A 309 12.54 8.00 -7.25
CA PRO A 309 12.99 7.60 -5.93
C PRO A 309 12.21 8.32 -4.83
N GLY A 310 11.76 7.57 -3.82
CA GLY A 310 11.03 8.14 -2.70
C GLY A 310 9.65 8.70 -3.06
N ILE A 311 9.05 8.30 -4.19
CA ILE A 311 7.75 8.83 -4.64
C ILE A 311 6.70 8.82 -3.53
N ARG A 312 6.63 7.74 -2.73
CA ARG A 312 5.72 7.58 -1.58
C ARG A 312 5.78 8.76 -0.58
N SER A 313 6.91 9.44 -0.46
CA SER A 313 7.11 10.61 0.42
C SER A 313 6.69 11.96 -0.17
N LEU A 314 6.37 12.01 -1.46
CA LEU A 314 5.89 13.21 -2.15
C LEU A 314 4.37 13.33 -1.96
N HIS A 315 3.88 14.50 -1.57
CA HIS A 315 2.45 14.70 -1.24
C HIS A 315 1.74 15.70 -2.14
N GLN A 316 2.47 16.35 -3.05
CA GLN A 316 1.88 17.06 -4.18
C GLN A 316 2.77 16.86 -5.39
N VAL A 317 2.15 16.47 -6.50
CA VAL A 317 2.79 16.32 -7.80
C VAL A 317 2.01 17.19 -8.78
N LEU A 318 2.73 17.98 -9.56
CA LEU A 318 2.17 18.83 -10.60
C LEU A 318 2.79 18.40 -11.92
N ASN A 319 1.91 18.04 -12.85
CA ASN A 319 2.28 17.78 -14.23
C ASN A 319 2.20 19.11 -15.00
N SER A 320 3.36 19.70 -15.31
CA SER A 320 3.42 21.02 -15.96
C SER A 320 4.17 21.03 -17.29
N GLU A 321 5.13 20.12 -17.49
CA GLU A 321 5.99 20.07 -18.68
C GLU A 321 6.29 18.62 -19.07
N GLN A 322 6.50 18.37 -20.38
CA GLN A 322 6.88 17.04 -20.85
C GLN A 322 8.18 16.54 -20.17
N LYS A 323 8.14 15.32 -19.61
CA LYS A 323 9.28 14.64 -18.95
C LYS A 323 9.87 15.34 -17.72
N LYS A 324 9.15 16.29 -17.12
CA LYS A 324 9.52 16.91 -15.85
C LYS A 324 8.34 16.86 -14.90
N LEU A 325 8.58 16.38 -13.70
CA LEU A 325 7.58 16.41 -12.63
C LEU A 325 7.97 17.46 -11.63
N THR A 326 7.05 18.37 -11.37
CA THR A 326 7.21 19.33 -10.29
C THR A 326 6.60 18.71 -9.04
N VAL A 327 7.43 18.44 -8.04
CA VAL A 327 7.01 17.75 -6.82
C VAL A 327 7.15 18.66 -5.62
N ARG A 328 6.39 18.38 -4.58
CA ARG A 328 6.49 19.09 -3.30
C ARG A 328 6.24 18.13 -2.15
N TYR A 329 7.03 18.31 -1.08
CA TYR A 329 6.91 17.48 0.11
C TYR A 329 5.56 17.66 0.83
N LEU A 330 5.01 18.87 0.85
CA LEU A 330 3.66 19.13 1.37
C LEU A 330 2.89 20.06 0.43
N SER A 331 1.62 19.77 0.20
CA SER A 331 0.75 20.57 -0.68
C SER A 331 0.56 21.99 -0.16
N CYS A 332 0.25 22.96 -1.03
CA CYS A 332 -0.28 24.24 -0.59
C CYS A 332 -1.28 24.76 -1.60
N TYR A 333 -2.49 25.01 -1.12
CA TYR A 333 -3.66 25.56 -1.80
C TYR A 333 -4.26 26.74 -1.02
N SER A 334 -3.72 27.05 0.16
CA SER A 334 -4.26 28.09 1.04
C SER A 334 -3.56 29.45 0.90
N CYS A 335 -2.36 29.52 0.32
CA CYS A 335 -1.69 30.82 0.11
C CYS A 335 -2.02 31.40 -1.27
N GLU A 336 -2.20 32.72 -1.32
CA GLU A 336 -2.53 33.48 -2.54
C GLU A 336 -1.61 33.15 -3.71
N GLU A 337 -0.29 33.11 -3.47
CA GLU A 337 0.69 32.77 -4.51
C GLU A 337 0.48 31.38 -5.12
N CYS A 338 0.05 30.38 -4.34
CA CYS A 338 -0.21 29.04 -4.88
C CYS A 338 -1.54 28.97 -5.63
N VAL A 339 -2.55 29.72 -5.16
CA VAL A 339 -3.84 29.83 -5.86
C VAL A 339 -3.64 30.47 -7.24
N ASN A 340 -2.80 31.49 -7.32
CA ASN A 340 -2.49 32.21 -8.57
C ASN A 340 -1.47 31.50 -9.47
N GLY A 341 -0.97 30.31 -9.09
CA GLY A 341 0.04 29.57 -9.86
C GLY A 341 1.49 30.07 -9.69
N ASN A 342 1.72 31.09 -8.87
CA ASN A 342 3.04 31.67 -8.53
C ASN A 342 3.77 30.85 -7.46
N TYR A 343 3.94 29.56 -7.70
CA TYR A 343 4.38 28.64 -6.67
C TYR A 343 5.79 28.89 -6.09
N ASN A 344 6.66 29.57 -6.83
CA ASN A 344 8.00 29.93 -6.38
C ASN A 344 7.97 30.94 -5.21
N MET A 345 6.89 31.71 -5.10
CA MET A 345 6.67 32.72 -4.06
C MET A 345 5.83 32.20 -2.90
N CYS A 346 5.59 30.90 -2.81
CA CYS A 346 4.76 30.32 -1.75
C CYS A 346 5.28 30.70 -0.35
N THR A 347 4.40 31.30 0.45
CA THR A 347 4.67 31.70 1.85
C THR A 347 4.96 30.51 2.77
N ASN A 348 4.52 29.31 2.38
CA ASN A 348 4.75 28.04 3.07
C ASN A 348 5.93 27.24 2.47
N ASN A 349 6.95 27.91 1.93
CA ASN A 349 8.11 27.21 1.34
C ASN A 349 8.93 26.40 2.37
N ALA A 350 8.94 26.82 3.64
CA ALA A 350 9.73 26.21 4.72
C ALA A 350 9.30 24.76 5.04
N ILE A 351 8.02 24.44 4.84
CA ILE A 351 7.47 23.10 5.10
C ILE A 351 7.57 22.18 3.88
N GLY A 352 7.87 22.74 2.71
CA GLY A 352 8.08 22.00 1.47
C GLY A 352 8.28 22.97 0.31
N ARG A 353 9.44 22.89 -0.34
CA ARG A 353 9.74 23.65 -1.56
C ARG A 353 9.29 22.85 -2.78
N LYS A 354 8.86 23.54 -3.84
CA LYS A 354 8.69 22.89 -5.14
C LYS A 354 10.06 22.56 -5.72
N GLU A 355 10.21 21.33 -6.15
CA GLU A 355 11.42 20.82 -6.79
C GLU A 355 11.05 20.17 -8.11
N VAL A 356 11.90 20.33 -9.11
CA VAL A 356 11.71 19.68 -10.41
C VAL A 356 12.52 18.40 -10.41
N VAL A 357 11.83 17.27 -10.54
CA VAL A 357 12.43 15.95 -10.66
C VAL A 357 12.43 15.55 -12.14
N PRO A 358 13.61 15.29 -12.74
CA PRO A 358 13.68 14.83 -14.11
C PRO A 358 13.19 13.38 -14.21
N ILE A 359 12.30 13.10 -15.17
CA ILE A 359 11.91 11.73 -15.48
C ILE A 359 13.01 11.13 -16.37
N ARG A 360 13.69 10.11 -15.87
CA ARG A 360 14.79 9.46 -16.60
C ARG A 360 14.26 8.30 -17.44
N PRO A 361 14.60 8.22 -18.74
CA PRO A 361 14.33 7.01 -19.51
C PRO A 361 15.11 5.84 -18.91
N ASP A 362 14.50 4.67 -18.92
CA ASP A 362 15.15 3.43 -18.53
C ASP A 362 15.90 2.88 -19.75
N ASP A 363 17.15 3.35 -19.92
CA ASP A 363 18.01 2.97 -21.05
C ASP A 363 18.55 1.52 -20.95
N LYS A 364 18.15 0.80 -19.90
CA LYS A 364 18.40 -0.62 -19.71
C LYS A 364 17.06 -1.21 -19.30
N GLY A 365 16.68 -2.38 -19.80
CA GLY A 365 15.52 -3.13 -19.29
C GLY A 365 15.76 -3.66 -17.87
N THR A 366 16.17 -2.78 -16.96
CA THR A 366 16.41 -3.03 -15.56
C THR A 366 15.14 -2.70 -14.81
N ILE A 367 14.30 -3.72 -14.65
CA ILE A 367 13.39 -3.80 -13.53
C ILE A 367 14.28 -3.74 -12.28
N ASP A 368 14.36 -2.56 -11.66
CA ASP A 368 14.93 -2.42 -10.31
C ASP A 368 13.90 -3.05 -9.37
N ASP A 369 14.22 -4.24 -8.85
CA ASP A 369 13.48 -5.05 -7.86
C ASP A 369 13.43 -4.36 -6.46
N ASP A 370 13.36 -3.03 -6.39
CA ASP A 370 13.28 -2.26 -5.14
C ASP A 370 11.84 -1.77 -4.84
N GLU A 371 10.84 -2.36 -5.49
CA GLU A 371 9.46 -2.33 -5.02
C GLU A 371 9.23 -3.51 -4.06
N ASN A 372 9.78 -3.38 -2.86
CA ASN A 372 9.42 -4.26 -1.75
C ASN A 372 8.02 -3.90 -1.25
N ASP A 373 7.02 -4.31 -2.01
CA ASP A 373 5.94 -5.12 -1.46
C ASP A 373 6.21 -6.52 -2.01
N ASN A 374 6.70 -7.44 -1.18
CA ASN A 374 6.89 -8.85 -1.55
C ASN A 374 5.56 -9.44 -2.04
N GLU A 375 5.27 -9.26 -3.32
CA GLU A 375 4.53 -10.24 -4.09
C GLU A 375 5.47 -11.44 -4.16
N TYR A 376 5.25 -12.40 -3.26
CA TYR A 376 5.97 -13.66 -3.32
C TYR A 376 5.72 -14.24 -4.70
N THR A 377 6.73 -14.19 -5.56
CA THR A 377 6.67 -14.92 -6.81
C THR A 377 6.63 -16.40 -6.45
N MET A 378 5.87 -17.21 -7.20
CA MET A 378 5.81 -18.67 -6.97
C MET A 378 7.23 -19.27 -6.81
N SER A 379 8.19 -18.69 -7.51
CA SER A 379 9.62 -18.94 -7.49
C SER A 379 10.32 -18.80 -6.13
N ASP A 380 9.83 -17.94 -5.23
CA ASP A 380 10.38 -17.79 -3.87
C ASP A 380 10.14 -19.04 -3.00
N LEU A 381 9.22 -19.91 -3.41
CA LEU A 381 8.96 -21.21 -2.78
C LEU A 381 9.91 -22.33 -3.28
N ILE A 382 10.72 -22.05 -4.31
CA ILE A 382 11.61 -23.03 -4.93
C ILE A 382 12.92 -23.10 -4.14
N VAL A 383 13.08 -24.22 -3.45
CA VAL A 383 14.32 -24.59 -2.75
C VAL A 383 14.92 -25.84 -3.38
N GLU A 384 16.18 -26.14 -3.05
CA GLU A 384 16.83 -27.37 -3.50
C GLU A 384 16.00 -28.61 -3.12
N GLY A 385 15.75 -29.45 -4.12
CA GLY A 385 14.99 -30.68 -3.97
C GLY A 385 13.49 -30.57 -4.26
N THR A 386 12.95 -29.36 -4.46
CA THR A 386 11.54 -29.16 -4.85
C THR A 386 11.25 -29.75 -6.23
N VAL A 387 10.07 -30.35 -6.40
CA VAL A 387 9.58 -30.85 -7.70
C VAL A 387 8.65 -29.81 -8.32
N LEU A 388 8.93 -29.48 -9.58
CA LEU A 388 8.26 -28.44 -10.37
C LEU A 388 7.61 -29.09 -11.59
N ALA A 389 6.44 -28.61 -11.99
CA ALA A 389 5.91 -28.84 -13.33
C ALA A 389 6.22 -27.63 -14.20
N LEU A 390 6.68 -27.91 -15.42
CA LEU A 390 7.13 -26.93 -16.40
C LEU A 390 6.23 -26.98 -17.61
N TYR A 391 5.81 -25.80 -18.06
CA TYR A 391 5.13 -25.62 -19.33
C TYR A 391 6.02 -26.04 -20.52
N THR A 392 5.40 -26.59 -21.55
CA THR A 392 6.06 -26.96 -22.81
C THR A 392 5.10 -26.78 -23.97
N ASP A 393 5.61 -26.31 -25.10
CA ASP A 393 4.85 -26.19 -26.37
C ASP A 393 4.99 -27.47 -27.23
N GLU A 394 5.56 -28.54 -26.68
CA GLU A 394 5.81 -29.77 -27.44
C GLU A 394 4.53 -30.61 -27.59
N GLU A 395 4.15 -30.93 -28.83
CA GLU A 395 2.94 -31.73 -29.15
C GLU A 395 2.86 -33.10 -28.45
N ASN A 396 3.97 -33.63 -27.94
CA ASN A 396 4.06 -34.98 -27.37
C ASN A 396 4.16 -35.00 -25.83
N ALA A 397 4.07 -33.86 -25.16
CA ALA A 397 4.12 -33.77 -23.70
C ALA A 397 3.27 -32.60 -23.20
N GLU A 398 2.39 -32.85 -22.23
CA GLU A 398 1.55 -31.79 -21.62
C GLU A 398 2.37 -30.88 -20.69
N PHE A 399 3.35 -31.47 -19.99
CA PHE A 399 4.29 -30.76 -19.13
C PHE A 399 5.54 -31.60 -18.87
N TYR A 400 6.61 -30.95 -18.42
CA TYR A 400 7.80 -31.63 -17.91
C TYR A 400 7.91 -31.50 -16.39
N LEU A 401 8.38 -32.55 -15.73
CA LEU A 401 8.73 -32.48 -14.31
C LEU A 401 10.23 -32.21 -14.14
N LEU A 402 10.57 -31.29 -13.25
CA LEU A 402 11.95 -30.94 -12.88
C LEU A 402 12.15 -31.02 -11.38
N ARG A 403 13.25 -31.63 -10.93
CA ARG A 403 13.73 -31.48 -9.55
C ARG A 403 14.74 -30.35 -9.47
N ALA A 404 14.43 -29.28 -8.75
CA ALA A 404 15.32 -28.15 -8.56
C ALA A 404 16.60 -28.58 -7.81
N SER A 405 17.77 -28.17 -8.31
CA SER A 405 19.07 -28.36 -7.65
C SER A 405 19.57 -27.07 -6.97
N SER A 406 18.92 -25.94 -7.23
CA SER A 406 19.22 -24.65 -6.60
C SER A 406 17.94 -23.82 -6.47
N CYS A 407 18.00 -22.76 -5.66
CA CYS A 407 17.01 -21.68 -5.75
C CYS A 407 17.10 -20.97 -7.12
N PRO A 408 16.06 -20.22 -7.52
CA PRO A 408 16.10 -19.40 -8.72
C PRO A 408 17.26 -18.40 -8.65
N GLU A 409 17.98 -18.24 -9.75
CA GLU A 409 19.08 -17.29 -9.84
C GLU A 409 19.08 -16.53 -11.16
N LYS A 410 19.71 -15.35 -11.16
CA LYS A 410 19.86 -14.53 -12.37
C LYS A 410 21.22 -14.77 -13.01
N LEU A 411 21.24 -15.23 -14.26
CA LEU A 411 22.47 -15.54 -14.98
C LEU A 411 23.36 -14.29 -15.10
N ARG A 412 24.61 -14.41 -14.64
CA ARG A 412 25.61 -13.33 -14.74
C ARG A 412 26.26 -13.24 -16.12
N THR A 413 26.30 -14.37 -16.82
CA THR A 413 26.83 -14.55 -18.17
C THR A 413 25.89 -15.49 -18.94
N SER A 414 25.92 -15.44 -20.28
CA SER A 414 25.19 -16.43 -21.07
C SER A 414 25.78 -17.82 -20.84
N GLU A 415 24.94 -18.83 -20.73
CA GLU A 415 25.31 -20.21 -20.45
C GLU A 415 24.58 -21.18 -21.38
N VAL A 416 25.17 -22.34 -21.62
CA VAL A 416 24.54 -23.45 -22.34
C VAL A 416 24.45 -24.62 -21.36
N ASP A 417 23.28 -25.24 -21.26
CA ASP A 417 23.07 -26.38 -20.36
C ASP A 417 23.52 -27.71 -20.98
N ASP A 418 23.42 -28.80 -20.22
CA ASP A 418 23.84 -30.14 -20.68
C ASP A 418 22.94 -30.71 -21.80
N TRP A 419 21.83 -30.04 -22.09
CA TRP A 419 20.89 -30.38 -23.16
C TRP A 419 21.15 -29.53 -24.42
N GLY A 420 22.14 -28.65 -24.39
CA GLY A 420 22.54 -27.82 -25.53
C GLY A 420 21.69 -26.54 -25.69
N VAL A 421 20.87 -26.19 -24.70
CA VAL A 421 20.01 -25.00 -24.75
C VAL A 421 20.76 -23.79 -24.20
N SER A 422 20.80 -22.71 -24.98
CA SER A 422 21.51 -21.48 -24.61
C SER A 422 20.60 -20.45 -23.94
N PHE A 423 21.03 -19.95 -22.79
CA PHE A 423 20.34 -18.91 -22.03
C PHE A 423 21.16 -17.62 -22.00
N ARG A 424 20.49 -16.48 -22.15
CA ARG A 424 21.15 -15.17 -22.20
C ARG A 424 21.49 -14.67 -20.79
N LYS A 425 22.55 -13.87 -20.70
CA LYS A 425 22.86 -13.07 -19.51
C LYS A 425 21.62 -12.27 -19.05
N ASN A 426 21.45 -12.15 -17.74
CA ASN A 426 20.35 -11.48 -17.02
C ASN A 426 18.99 -12.20 -17.03
N THR A 427 18.88 -13.41 -17.60
CA THR A 427 17.68 -14.24 -17.47
C THR A 427 17.60 -14.85 -16.06
N LYS A 428 16.42 -14.78 -15.43
CA LYS A 428 16.14 -15.54 -14.19
C LYS A 428 15.86 -17.00 -14.57
N ILE A 429 16.63 -17.92 -13.99
CA ILE A 429 16.60 -19.35 -14.32
C ILE A 429 16.54 -20.21 -13.06
N ILE A 430 16.13 -21.46 -13.25
CA ILE A 430 16.20 -22.52 -12.24
C ILE A 430 17.06 -23.64 -12.81
N ARG A 431 17.94 -24.19 -11.97
CA ARG A 431 18.74 -25.36 -12.33
C ARG A 431 18.09 -26.60 -11.73
N GLY A 432 18.12 -27.70 -12.48
CA GLY A 432 17.56 -28.94 -11.98
C GLY A 432 17.82 -30.13 -12.87
N GLN A 433 17.15 -31.22 -12.55
CA GLN A 433 17.21 -32.48 -13.29
C GLN A 433 15.80 -32.87 -13.71
N TYR A 434 15.62 -33.14 -15.00
CA TYR A 434 14.34 -33.60 -15.53
C TYR A 434 14.00 -34.99 -15.02
N PHE A 435 12.70 -35.26 -14.95
CA PHE A 435 12.21 -36.62 -14.86
C PHE A 435 11.83 -37.16 -16.23
N LYS A 436 12.02 -38.47 -16.42
CA LYS A 436 11.49 -39.22 -17.56
C LYS A 436 10.36 -40.13 -17.08
N SER A 437 9.30 -40.28 -17.87
CA SER A 437 8.24 -41.26 -17.59
C SER A 437 8.80 -42.69 -17.51
N ASP A 438 8.33 -43.44 -16.52
CA ASP A 438 8.65 -44.85 -16.27
C ASP A 438 7.38 -45.69 -16.42
N LEU A 439 6.97 -45.84 -17.68
CA LEU A 439 5.74 -46.53 -18.09
C LEU A 439 5.69 -48.01 -17.67
N ASN A 440 6.84 -48.60 -17.30
CA ASN A 440 6.89 -49.98 -16.80
C ASN A 440 6.32 -50.13 -15.38
N ARG A 441 6.11 -49.02 -14.66
CA ARG A 441 5.64 -49.01 -13.27
C ARG A 441 4.21 -48.49 -13.13
N SER A 442 3.91 -47.35 -13.74
CA SER A 442 2.56 -46.80 -13.92
C SER A 442 2.62 -45.59 -14.87
N GLU A 443 1.49 -45.15 -15.41
CA GLU A 443 1.41 -43.99 -16.30
C GLU A 443 1.90 -42.69 -15.64
N LEU A 444 1.73 -42.56 -14.32
CA LEU A 444 2.19 -41.42 -13.52
C LEU A 444 3.48 -41.71 -12.73
N SER A 445 4.28 -42.69 -13.16
CA SER A 445 5.59 -42.95 -12.59
C SER A 445 6.70 -42.29 -13.39
N TYR A 446 7.68 -41.75 -12.67
CA TYR A 446 8.75 -40.92 -13.20
C TYR A 446 10.09 -41.30 -12.58
N LYS A 447 11.17 -41.18 -13.35
CA LYS A 447 12.55 -41.45 -12.91
C LYS A 447 13.46 -40.28 -13.25
N LEU A 448 14.26 -39.85 -12.27
CA LEU A 448 15.13 -38.68 -12.40
C LEU A 448 16.31 -38.96 -13.35
N ILE A 449 16.55 -38.05 -14.29
CA ILE A 449 17.69 -38.07 -15.20
C ILE A 449 18.88 -37.39 -14.51
N ARG A 450 19.79 -38.20 -13.96
CA ARG A 450 20.87 -37.70 -13.08
C ARG A 450 22.09 -37.11 -13.78
N ARG A 451 22.31 -37.45 -15.06
CA ARG A 451 23.56 -37.14 -15.76
C ARG A 451 23.60 -35.75 -16.35
N ASN A 452 22.45 -35.19 -16.69
CA ASN A 452 22.35 -33.92 -17.40
C ASN A 452 21.60 -32.93 -16.51
N GLN A 453 22.21 -31.80 -16.24
CA GLN A 453 21.61 -30.68 -15.57
C GLN A 453 20.92 -29.77 -16.60
N ALA A 454 19.65 -29.49 -16.36
CA ALA A 454 18.87 -28.55 -17.15
C ALA A 454 18.94 -27.15 -16.54
N ILE A 455 18.93 -26.15 -17.41
CA ILE A 455 18.62 -24.77 -17.06
C ILE A 455 17.23 -24.49 -17.66
N VAL A 456 16.29 -23.99 -16.85
CA VAL A 456 14.97 -23.58 -17.34
C VAL A 456 14.68 -22.14 -16.96
N PRO A 457 13.94 -21.37 -17.78
CA PRO A 457 13.44 -20.07 -17.38
C PRO A 457 12.52 -20.21 -16.16
N GLU A 458 12.64 -19.29 -15.22
CA GLU A 458 11.74 -19.23 -14.06
C GLU A 458 10.26 -19.14 -14.48
N ALA A 459 9.98 -18.38 -15.53
CA ALA A 459 8.64 -18.18 -16.09
C ALA A 459 8.00 -19.45 -16.67
N SER A 460 8.78 -20.53 -16.87
CA SER A 460 8.25 -21.81 -17.37
C SER A 460 7.61 -22.66 -16.26
N VAL A 461 7.74 -22.27 -14.98
CA VAL A 461 7.14 -23.02 -13.86
C VAL A 461 5.65 -22.70 -13.75
N ILE A 462 4.83 -23.73 -13.88
CA ILE A 462 3.36 -23.63 -13.79
C ILE A 462 2.81 -24.20 -12.48
N TYR A 463 3.53 -25.11 -11.84
CA TYR A 463 3.10 -25.71 -10.58
C TYR A 463 4.29 -26.11 -9.71
N ILE A 464 4.18 -25.85 -8.40
CA ILE A 464 5.17 -26.26 -7.40
C ILE A 464 4.53 -27.28 -6.48
N SER A 465 5.14 -28.46 -6.37
CA SER A 465 4.67 -29.48 -5.43
C SER A 465 5.66 -29.69 -4.28
N PRO A 466 5.47 -28.98 -3.15
CA PRO A 466 6.37 -29.09 -1.99
C PRO A 466 6.23 -30.43 -1.26
N GLN A 467 5.13 -31.15 -1.49
CA GLN A 467 4.80 -32.42 -0.82
C GLN A 467 5.37 -33.65 -1.54
N LEU A 468 5.75 -33.52 -2.82
CA LEU A 468 6.33 -34.64 -3.57
C LEU A 468 7.76 -34.90 -3.11
N ARG A 469 7.99 -36.15 -2.69
CA ARG A 469 9.32 -36.63 -2.29
C ARG A 469 9.80 -37.65 -3.30
N VAL A 470 10.99 -37.40 -3.84
CA VAL A 470 11.72 -38.39 -4.64
C VAL A 470 12.19 -39.49 -3.69
N ASN A 471 11.87 -40.75 -4.00
CA ASN A 471 12.26 -41.87 -3.15
C ASN A 471 13.78 -42.17 -3.28
N SER A 472 14.28 -43.06 -2.42
CA SER A 472 15.69 -43.47 -2.40
C SER A 472 16.21 -44.10 -3.70
N ARG A 473 15.32 -44.47 -4.63
CA ARG A 473 15.66 -45.00 -5.96
C ARG A 473 15.57 -43.94 -7.08
N PHE A 474 15.45 -42.65 -6.72
CA PHE A 474 15.29 -41.54 -7.66
C PHE A 474 14.03 -41.65 -8.53
N ALA A 475 13.01 -42.35 -8.02
CA ALA A 475 11.71 -42.46 -8.65
C ALA A 475 10.68 -41.60 -7.91
N LEU A 476 9.71 -41.11 -8.67
CA LEU A 476 8.60 -40.29 -8.23
C LEU A 476 7.33 -40.91 -8.82
N THR A 477 6.30 -41.10 -8.01
CA THR A 477 4.96 -41.42 -8.51
C THR A 477 4.10 -40.20 -8.22
N LEU A 478 3.60 -39.57 -9.27
CA LEU A 478 2.74 -38.40 -9.17
C LEU A 478 1.34 -38.87 -8.76
N PRO A 479 0.77 -38.40 -7.63
CA PRO A 479 -0.61 -38.69 -7.29
C PRO A 479 -1.53 -38.14 -8.37
N GLU A 480 -2.57 -38.91 -8.71
CA GLU A 480 -3.57 -38.53 -9.72
C GLU A 480 -4.18 -37.15 -9.44
N THR A 481 -4.43 -36.84 -8.16
CA THR A 481 -4.94 -35.52 -7.75
C THR A 481 -3.98 -34.38 -8.13
N VAL A 482 -2.67 -34.56 -7.93
CA VAL A 482 -1.68 -33.53 -8.26
C VAL A 482 -1.50 -33.44 -9.78
N HIS A 483 -1.65 -34.54 -10.50
CA HIS A 483 -1.64 -34.53 -11.96
C HIS A 483 -2.82 -33.72 -12.52
N LEU A 484 -4.03 -33.94 -12.01
CA LEU A 484 -5.21 -33.18 -12.40
C LEU A 484 -5.09 -31.68 -12.06
N ASP A 485 -4.50 -31.35 -10.90
CA ASP A 485 -4.22 -29.94 -10.54
C ASP A 485 -3.25 -29.27 -11.54
N ILE A 486 -2.26 -30.01 -12.05
CA ILE A 486 -1.32 -29.46 -13.05
C ILE A 486 -2.06 -29.24 -14.38
N LEU A 487 -2.90 -30.18 -14.80
CA LEU A 487 -3.69 -30.07 -16.04
C LEU A 487 -4.68 -28.90 -15.98
N SER A 488 -5.36 -28.68 -14.85
CA SER A 488 -6.28 -27.54 -14.72
C SER A 488 -5.57 -26.20 -14.88
N VAL A 489 -4.32 -26.08 -14.39
CA VAL A 489 -3.53 -24.85 -14.59
C VAL A 489 -3.14 -24.66 -16.05
N LEU A 490 -2.87 -25.75 -16.79
CA LEU A 490 -2.60 -25.68 -18.23
C LEU A 490 -3.84 -25.23 -19.02
N ASP A 491 -5.03 -25.78 -18.70
CA ASP A 491 -6.28 -25.40 -19.34
C ASP A 491 -6.61 -23.91 -19.14
N GLU A 492 -6.31 -23.34 -17.97
CA GLU A 492 -6.46 -21.90 -17.68
C GLU A 492 -5.50 -21.02 -18.49
N MET A 493 -4.34 -21.55 -18.91
CA MET A 493 -3.34 -20.81 -19.70
C MET A 493 -3.65 -20.81 -21.21
N GLU A 494 -4.40 -21.79 -21.70
CA GLU A 494 -4.82 -21.90 -23.10
C GLU A 494 -6.15 -21.16 -23.40
N SER A 495 -6.90 -20.75 -22.36
CA SER A 495 -8.12 -19.94 -22.44
C SER A 495 -7.84 -18.44 -22.42
#